data_AF-A0A2K6CB28-F1
#
_entry.id   AF-A0A2K6CB28-F1
#
_cell.length_a   1.000
_cell.length_b   1.000
_cell.length_c   1.000
_cell.angle_alpha   90.00
_cell.angle_beta   90.00
_cell.angle_gamma   90.00
#
_symmetry.space_group_name_H-M   'P 1'
#
loop_
_entity.id
_entity.type
_entity.pdbx_description
1 polymer ?
#
loop_
_entity_poly.entity_id
_entity_poly.type
_entity_poly.pdbx_seq_one_letter_code
_entity_poly.pdbx_strand_id
1 'polypeptide(L)'
;MAVMAPRTLLLVLSGVLALTQTRAGSHSMRYFYTAVSRPGRWEPRFIAVGYVDDTQFVRFDSDAESPRMEPRAPWVEQEGPEYWDRETQNMKTATQTYRVNLRTALRYYNQSEAGE
;
A
#
# COMPACT_ATOMS: atom_id res chain seq x y z
N MET A 1 -48.91 -23.28 18.52
CA MET A 1 -48.12 -24.52 18.29
C MET A 1 -46.67 -24.11 18.10
N ALA A 2 -45.81 -24.37 19.08
CA ALA A 2 -44.38 -24.09 18.97
C ALA A 2 -43.70 -25.26 18.23
N VAL A 3 -43.17 -25.00 17.04
CA VAL A 3 -42.39 -25.98 16.28
C VAL A 3 -41.00 -26.04 16.92
N MET A 4 -40.72 -27.08 17.69
CA MET A 4 -39.39 -27.33 18.23
C MET A 4 -38.51 -27.84 17.09
N ALA A 5 -37.54 -27.04 16.62
CA ALA A 5 -36.60 -27.50 15.61
C ALA A 5 -35.86 -28.75 16.13
N PRO A 6 -35.74 -29.83 15.34
CA PRO A 6 -35.11 -31.07 15.79
C PRO A 6 -33.67 -30.78 16.21
N ARG A 7 -33.28 -31.24 17.40
CA ARG A 7 -31.96 -31.01 18.02
C ARG A 7 -30.80 -31.34 17.08
N THR A 8 -30.98 -32.32 16.20
CA THR A 8 -30.03 -32.69 15.15
C THR A 8 -29.80 -31.58 14.13
N LEU A 9 -30.85 -30.86 13.74
CA LEU A 9 -30.76 -29.73 12.81
C LEU A 9 -29.99 -28.56 13.43
N LEU A 10 -30.26 -28.28 14.71
CA LEU A 10 -29.52 -27.29 15.49
C LEU A 10 -28.04 -27.68 15.62
N LEU A 11 -27.72 -28.95 15.90
CA LEU A 11 -26.33 -29.42 15.99
C LEU A 11 -25.59 -29.34 14.65
N VAL A 12 -26.24 -29.67 13.54
CA VAL A 12 -25.67 -29.53 12.19
C VAL A 12 -25.44 -28.07 11.85
N LEU A 13 -26.43 -27.19 12.09
CA LEU A 13 -26.25 -25.75 11.88
C LEU A 13 -25.14 -25.18 12.77
N SER A 14 -25.08 -25.57 14.05
CA SER A 14 -24.01 -25.13 14.96
C SER A 14 -22.64 -25.64 14.53
N GLY A 15 -22.54 -26.86 14.01
CA GLY A 15 -21.29 -27.41 13.47
C GLY A 15 -20.81 -26.66 12.24
N VAL A 16 -21.71 -26.36 11.30
CA VAL A 16 -21.41 -25.52 10.12
C VAL A 16 -20.99 -24.10 10.55
N LEU A 17 -21.69 -23.51 11.53
CA LEU A 17 -21.39 -22.17 12.04
C LEU A 17 -20.03 -22.12 12.77
N ALA A 18 -19.70 -23.16 13.53
CA ALA A 18 -18.40 -23.30 14.21
C ALA A 18 -17.25 -23.52 13.21
N LEU A 19 -17.50 -24.27 12.12
CA LEU A 19 -16.53 -24.41 11.02
C LEU A 19 -16.36 -23.10 10.22
N THR A 20 -17.37 -22.23 10.22
CA THR A 20 -17.27 -20.87 9.66
C THR A 20 -16.72 -19.83 10.62
N GLN A 21 -16.21 -20.21 11.81
CA GLN A 21 -15.37 -19.29 12.58
C GLN A 21 -14.11 -19.00 11.77
N THR A 22 -14.19 -17.95 10.96
CA THR A 22 -13.06 -17.24 10.39
C THR A 22 -12.23 -16.74 11.56
N ARG A 23 -11.23 -17.52 11.96
CA ARG A 23 -10.21 -17.03 12.87
C ARG A 23 -9.47 -15.93 12.12
N ALA A 24 -9.91 -14.69 12.30
CA ALA A 24 -9.19 -13.53 11.78
C ALA A 24 -7.79 -13.58 12.40
N GLY A 25 -6.80 -13.88 11.57
CA GLY A 25 -5.41 -13.81 11.97
C GLY A 25 -5.02 -12.37 12.28
N SER A 26 -3.80 -12.17 12.77
CA SER A 26 -3.24 -10.83 12.75
C SER A 26 -2.95 -10.46 11.29
N HIS A 27 -3.44 -9.30 10.88
CA HIS A 27 -3.15 -8.70 9.58
C HIS A 27 -2.36 -7.41 9.76
N SER A 28 -1.58 -7.05 8.75
CA SER A 28 -0.69 -5.89 8.79
C SER A 28 -0.75 -5.11 7.48
N MET A 29 -0.68 -3.79 7.56
CA MET A 29 -0.55 -2.92 6.39
C MET A 29 0.78 -2.19 6.45
N ARG A 30 1.54 -2.20 5.35
CA ARG A 30 2.86 -1.56 5.27
C ARG A 30 2.99 -0.75 3.99
N TYR A 31 3.61 0.41 4.10
CA TYR A 31 4.06 1.21 2.97
C TYR A 31 5.58 1.28 2.97
N PHE A 32 6.18 1.07 1.80
CA PHE A 32 7.61 1.20 1.60
C PHE A 32 7.86 2.35 0.63
N TYR A 33 8.62 3.34 1.08
CA TYR A 33 8.99 4.50 0.30
C TYR A 33 10.48 4.45 0.01
N THR A 34 10.84 4.53 -1.27
CA THR A 34 12.23 4.49 -1.72
C THR A 34 12.49 5.72 -2.57
N ALA A 35 13.49 6.51 -2.19
CA ALA A 35 13.97 7.65 -2.95
C ALA A 35 15.44 7.41 -3.31
N VAL A 36 15.78 7.50 -4.60
CA VAL A 36 17.12 7.20 -5.11
C VAL A 36 17.66 8.43 -5.85
N SER A 37 18.75 9.00 -5.34
CA SER A 37 19.51 10.04 -6.06
C SER A 37 20.12 9.43 -7.32
N ARG A 38 20.24 10.24 -8.38
CA ARG A 38 20.77 9.77 -9.67
C ARG A 38 21.78 10.78 -10.19
N PRO A 39 23.09 10.53 -10.02
CA PRO A 39 24.13 11.38 -10.60
C PRO A 39 23.89 11.58 -12.10
N GLY A 40 23.97 12.82 -12.57
CA GLY A 40 23.69 13.18 -13.96
C GLY A 40 22.21 13.32 -14.34
N ARG A 41 21.26 13.09 -13.42
CA ARG A 41 19.84 13.46 -13.57
C ARG A 41 19.42 14.45 -12.49
N TRP A 42 18.61 15.43 -12.89
CA TRP A 42 18.20 16.53 -12.00
C TRP A 42 17.17 16.12 -10.92
N GLU A 43 16.39 15.07 -11.20
CA GLU A 43 15.36 14.55 -10.30
C GLU A 43 15.68 13.12 -9.79
N PRO A 44 15.74 12.93 -8.45
CA PRO A 44 15.71 11.60 -7.84
C PRO A 44 14.47 10.81 -8.27
N ARG A 45 14.59 9.48 -8.34
CA ARG A 45 13.43 8.60 -8.54
C ARG A 45 12.77 8.34 -7.18
N PHE A 46 11.46 8.45 -7.12
CA PHE A 46 10.66 8.08 -5.96
C PHE A 46 9.71 6.93 -6.31
N ILE A 47 9.69 5.90 -5.47
CA ILE A 47 8.81 4.74 -5.60
C ILE A 47 8.12 4.53 -4.26
N ALA A 48 6.80 4.32 -4.31
CA ALA A 48 6.01 3.89 -3.16
C ALA A 48 5.29 2.59 -3.49
N VAL A 49 5.30 1.63 -2.57
CA VAL A 49 4.53 0.39 -2.68
C VAL A 49 3.79 0.11 -1.38
N GLY A 50 2.53 -0.30 -1.48
CA GLY A 50 1.67 -0.65 -0.35
C GLY A 50 1.36 -2.14 -0.33
N TYR A 51 1.44 -2.74 0.85
CA TYR A 51 1.16 -4.15 1.12
C TYR A 51 0.11 -4.29 2.21
N VAL A 52 -0.80 -5.24 2.03
CA VAL A 52 -1.58 -5.86 3.11
C VAL A 52 -1.06 -7.29 3.24
N ASP A 53 -0.50 -7.60 4.40
CA ASP A 53 0.30 -8.78 4.66
C ASP A 53 1.41 -8.93 3.60
N ASP A 54 1.42 -10.03 2.85
CA ASP A 54 2.38 -10.31 1.79
C ASP A 54 1.85 -9.94 0.39
N THR A 55 0.67 -9.30 0.32
CA THR A 55 0.01 -8.93 -0.94
C THR A 55 0.21 -7.46 -1.25
N GLN A 56 0.95 -7.15 -2.32
CA GLN A 56 1.03 -5.80 -2.82
C GLN A 56 -0.31 -5.35 -3.40
N PHE A 57 -0.79 -4.18 -2.99
CA PHE A 57 -2.09 -3.68 -3.47
C PHE A 57 -2.02 -2.34 -4.18
N VAL A 58 -0.97 -1.55 -3.96
CA VAL A 58 -0.76 -0.27 -4.65
C VAL A 58 0.70 -0.04 -5.01
N ARG A 59 0.92 0.79 -6.05
CA ARG A 59 2.23 1.27 -6.47
C ARG A 59 2.14 2.71 -6.99
N PHE A 60 3.15 3.51 -6.69
CA PHE A 60 3.45 4.77 -7.37
C PHE A 60 4.91 4.77 -7.83
N ASP A 61 5.16 5.31 -9.01
CA ASP A 61 6.51 5.48 -9.58
C ASP A 61 6.63 6.86 -10.22
N SER A 62 7.54 7.70 -9.71
CA SER A 62 7.73 9.06 -10.21
C SER A 62 8.29 9.12 -11.64
N ASP A 63 8.89 8.02 -12.10
CA ASP A 63 9.48 7.91 -13.44
C ASP A 63 8.49 7.38 -14.50
N ALA A 64 7.27 7.02 -14.11
CA ALA A 64 6.24 6.65 -15.07
C ALA A 64 5.90 7.84 -16.00
N GLU A 65 5.48 7.56 -17.23
CA GLU A 65 5.08 8.61 -18.19
C GLU A 65 3.94 9.49 -17.64
N SER A 66 3.01 8.87 -16.90
CA SER A 66 1.97 9.56 -16.16
C SER A 66 2.00 9.09 -14.69
N PRO A 67 2.78 9.75 -13.81
CA PRO A 67 2.91 9.33 -12.42
C PRO A 67 1.58 9.44 -11.67
N ARG A 68 1.02 8.29 -11.30
CA ARG A 68 -0.21 8.12 -10.54
C ARG A 68 -0.12 6.91 -9.62
N MET A 69 -0.97 6.89 -8.60
CA MET A 69 -1.15 5.70 -7.77
C MET A 69 -1.92 4.65 -8.58
N GLU A 70 -1.42 3.42 -8.60
CA GLU A 70 -1.95 2.34 -9.42
C GLU A 70 -2.36 1.13 -8.57
N PRO A 71 -3.49 0.48 -8.89
CA PRO A 71 -3.89 -0.76 -8.26
C PRO A 71 -2.92 -1.89 -8.63
N ARG A 72 -2.67 -2.78 -7.67
CA ARG A 72 -1.85 -4.00 -7.82
C ARG A 72 -2.55 -5.26 -7.31
N ALA A 73 -3.76 -5.13 -6.78
CA ALA A 73 -4.62 -6.24 -6.40
C ALA A 73 -6.09 -5.96 -6.81
N PRO A 74 -6.89 -6.97 -7.20
CA PRO A 74 -8.25 -6.74 -7.71
C PRO A 74 -9.19 -6.04 -6.73
N TRP A 75 -9.01 -6.29 -5.42
CA TRP A 75 -9.90 -5.76 -4.39
C TRP A 75 -9.79 -4.25 -4.18
N VAL A 76 -8.69 -3.60 -4.60
CA VAL A 76 -8.56 -2.14 -4.49
C VAL A 76 -9.13 -1.41 -5.71
N GLU A 77 -9.37 -2.10 -6.82
CA GLU A 77 -9.93 -1.49 -8.03
C GLU A 77 -11.36 -0.95 -7.84
N GLN A 78 -12.05 -1.42 -6.79
CA GLN A 78 -13.38 -0.92 -6.40
C GLN A 78 -13.35 0.51 -5.81
N GLU A 79 -12.18 1.03 -5.45
CA GLU A 79 -12.02 2.38 -4.93
C GLU A 79 -12.35 3.43 -6.01
N GLY A 80 -13.07 4.48 -5.60
CA GLY A 80 -13.52 5.55 -6.48
C GLY A 80 -12.38 6.46 -6.98
N PRO A 81 -12.64 7.28 -8.02
CA PRO A 81 -11.62 8.18 -8.59
C PRO A 81 -11.05 9.16 -7.54
N GLU A 82 -11.84 9.59 -6.56
CA GLU A 82 -11.40 10.49 -5.48
C GLU A 82 -10.29 9.88 -4.62
N TYR A 83 -10.32 8.56 -4.40
CA TYR A 83 -9.26 7.85 -3.70
C TYR A 83 -7.95 7.92 -4.50
N TRP A 84 -8.02 7.57 -5.78
CA TRP A 84 -6.85 7.53 -6.66
C TRP A 84 -6.22 8.91 -6.87
N ASP A 85 -7.05 9.94 -7.02
CA ASP A 85 -6.58 11.33 -7.17
C ASP A 85 -5.91 11.82 -5.89
N ARG A 86 -6.51 11.54 -4.73
CA ARG A 86 -5.93 11.91 -3.43
C ARG A 86 -4.60 11.21 -3.19
N GLU A 87 -4.54 9.89 -3.36
CA GLU A 87 -3.31 9.14 -3.14
C GLU A 87 -2.21 9.51 -4.15
N THR A 88 -2.59 9.79 -5.40
CA THR A 88 -1.66 10.34 -6.40
C THR A 88 -1.06 11.67 -5.94
N GLN A 89 -1.91 12.59 -5.45
CA GLN A 89 -1.44 13.88 -4.97
C GLN A 89 -0.54 13.76 -3.73
N ASN A 90 -0.88 12.86 -2.81
CA ASN A 90 -0.04 12.54 -1.65
C ASN A 90 1.35 12.06 -2.09
N MET A 91 1.42 11.14 -3.06
CA MET A 91 2.70 10.60 -3.56
C MET A 91 3.51 11.64 -4.35
N LYS A 92 2.86 12.55 -5.09
CA LYS A 92 3.52 13.69 -5.73
C LYS A 92 4.14 14.64 -4.71
N THR A 93 3.42 14.94 -3.62
CA THR A 93 3.97 15.73 -2.50
C THR A 93 5.13 15.00 -1.83
N ALA A 94 4.99 13.69 -1.57
CA ALA A 94 6.06 12.89 -0.99
C ALA A 94 7.32 12.91 -1.86
N THR A 95 7.18 12.81 -3.19
CA THR A 95 8.29 12.90 -4.14
C THR A 95 9.11 14.18 -3.94
N GLN A 96 8.45 15.33 -3.77
CA GLN A 96 9.15 16.60 -3.52
C GLN A 96 9.81 16.64 -2.14
N THR A 97 9.13 16.13 -1.11
CA THR A 97 9.70 16.02 0.24
C THR A 97 10.97 15.17 0.26
N TYR A 98 10.94 13.99 -0.38
CA TYR A 98 12.10 13.10 -0.43
C TYR A 98 13.24 13.68 -1.26
N ARG A 99 12.95 14.44 -2.32
CA ARG A 99 13.97 15.20 -3.05
C ARG A 99 14.73 16.16 -2.14
N VAL A 100 14.00 16.93 -1.32
CA VAL A 100 14.62 17.85 -0.35
C VAL A 100 15.40 17.08 0.70
N ASN A 101 14.83 15.99 1.24
CA ASN A 101 15.50 15.17 2.25
C ASN A 101 16.81 14.57 1.74
N LEU A 102 16.86 14.09 0.49
CA LEU A 102 18.10 13.60 -0.11
C LEU A 102 19.18 14.68 -0.18
N ARG A 103 18.82 15.90 -0.64
CA ARG A 103 19.76 17.04 -0.67
C ARG A 103 20.26 17.43 0.73
N THR A 104 19.36 17.43 1.71
CA THR A 104 19.70 17.70 3.10
C THR A 104 20.64 16.63 3.67
N ALA A 105 20.37 15.35 3.40
CA ALA A 105 21.22 14.25 3.83
C ALA A 105 22.63 14.35 3.24
N LEU A 106 22.76 14.61 1.92
CA LEU A 106 24.06 14.81 1.27
C LEU A 106 24.87 15.91 1.99
N ARG A 107 24.22 17.04 2.31
CA ARG A 107 24.86 18.14 3.04
C ARG A 107 25.30 17.73 4.45
N TYR A 108 24.45 17.05 5.22
CA TYR A 108 24.78 16.63 6.58
C TYR A 108 25.94 15.65 6.64
N TYR A 109 26.09 14.82 5.62
CA TYR A 109 27.19 13.85 5.54
C TYR A 109 28.37 14.34 4.71
N ASN A 110 28.41 15.63 4.33
CA ASN A 110 29.46 16.23 3.50
C ASN A 110 29.73 15.44 2.20
N GLN A 111 28.68 14.87 1.60
CA GLN A 111 28.75 14.10 0.37
C GLN A 111 28.61 15.02 -0.86
N SER A 112 29.33 14.67 -1.93
CA SER A 112 29.25 15.40 -3.20
C SER A 112 27.93 15.09 -3.93
N GLU A 113 27.50 15.98 -4.82
CA GLU A 113 26.34 15.74 -5.68
C GLU A 113 26.61 14.68 -6.76
N ALA A 114 27.88 14.27 -6.93
CA ALA A 114 28.30 13.28 -7.92
C ALA A 114 28.02 11.83 -7.49
N GLY A 115 27.76 11.58 -6.21
CA GLY A 115 27.44 10.23 -5.72
C GLY A 115 28.59 9.22 -5.85
N GLU A 116 29.83 9.69 -5.64
CA GLU A 116 31.06 8.87 -5.55
C GLU A 116 31.36 8.44 -4.11
#